data_AF-A0A7Y4MTF2-F1
#
_entry.id   AF-A0A7Y4MTF2-F1
#
_cell.length_a   1.000
_cell.length_b   1.000
_cell.length_c   1.000
_cell.angle_alpha   90.00
_cell.angle_beta   90.00
_cell.angle_gamma   90.00
#
_symmetry.space_group_name_H-M   'P 1'
#
loop_
_entity.id
_entity.type
_entity.pdbx_description
1 polymer ?
#
loop_
_entity_poly.entity_id
_entity_poly.type
_entity_poly.pdbx_seq_one_letter_code
_entity_poly.pdbx_strand_id
1 'polypeptide(L)'
;MFLHPCLKDGLREYIVLALHEGLPNGYTLVTPARGWALERRLRQFAQDSSNQRTLQSLVYIHGHRSGMRAPLPVDEVVRQAALLLDSGVLRLAQAPPREASVSPSFSVPQPACVPVPVEEPVWLRLQVVDDTTDVPIAGIQLRIQLDDQSEHQARTDSEGRIDLKGVPKGGADVLPDLEGATLDNTLALVRTGGPWSQQKPAKRGQAARVASAPRFLARVTQHRVIDGETLESVAEMYGLTVEELTRFNWNTTDAADIERHLILDVGCTRRGSRGQYVFTREDDPGILYVPRPEAVSRLPVEHSHILRVKRVPEPRHFLFSL
;
A
#
# COMPACT_ATOMS: atom_id res chain seq x y z
N MET A 1 14.74 -5.66 -21.18
CA MET A 1 15.36 -6.07 -19.90
C MET A 1 14.35 -6.90 -19.14
N PHE A 2 14.52 -8.21 -19.05
CA PHE A 2 13.65 -9.05 -18.23
C PHE A 2 14.09 -8.91 -16.77
N LEU A 3 13.24 -8.34 -15.92
CA LEU A 3 13.47 -8.29 -14.48
C LEU A 3 13.20 -9.70 -13.92
N HIS A 4 14.26 -10.45 -13.62
CA HIS A 4 14.11 -11.78 -13.02
C HIS A 4 13.63 -11.65 -11.56
N PRO A 5 12.65 -12.46 -11.12
CA PRO A 5 12.24 -12.50 -9.72
C PRO A 5 13.42 -12.84 -8.82
N CYS A 6 13.57 -12.14 -7.68
CA CYS A 6 14.73 -12.25 -6.80
C CYS A 6 14.33 -12.73 -5.38
N LEU A 7 15.15 -13.63 -4.83
CA LEU A 7 15.09 -14.12 -3.45
C LEU A 7 16.37 -13.71 -2.72
N LYS A 8 16.25 -13.19 -1.50
CA LYS A 8 17.35 -12.71 -0.68
C LYS A 8 17.61 -13.60 0.54
N ASP A 9 18.87 -13.77 0.90
CA ASP A 9 19.33 -14.52 2.07
C ASP A 9 20.52 -13.80 2.71
N GLY A 10 20.22 -12.84 3.58
CA GLY A 10 21.22 -11.89 4.08
C GLY A 10 21.87 -11.11 2.94
N LEU A 11 23.18 -11.30 2.75
CA LEU A 11 23.96 -10.64 1.67
C LEU A 11 23.93 -11.40 0.34
N ARG A 12 23.30 -12.58 0.29
CA ARG A 12 23.20 -13.40 -0.92
C ARG A 12 21.90 -13.09 -1.64
N GLU A 13 21.98 -12.85 -2.94
CA GLU A 13 20.83 -12.66 -3.81
C GLU A 13 20.75 -13.83 -4.79
N TYR A 14 19.55 -14.36 -5.01
CA TYR A 14 19.26 -15.42 -5.95
C TYR A 14 18.20 -14.95 -6.93
N ILE A 15 18.41 -15.17 -8.22
CA ILE A 15 17.37 -14.97 -9.23
C ILE A 15 16.70 -16.29 -9.58
N VAL A 16 15.41 -16.22 -9.90
CA VAL A 16 14.64 -17.35 -10.40
C VAL A 16 14.54 -17.25 -11.92
N LEU A 17 14.97 -18.30 -12.59
CA LEU A 17 15.01 -18.40 -14.05
C LEU A 17 14.05 -19.49 -14.51
N ALA A 18 13.31 -19.25 -15.59
CA ALA A 18 12.55 -20.32 -16.24
C ALA A 18 13.50 -21.30 -16.97
N LEU A 19 13.03 -22.51 -17.28
CA LEU A 19 13.82 -23.54 -17.97
C LEU A 19 14.46 -23.06 -19.30
N HIS A 20 13.77 -22.19 -20.03
CA HIS A 20 14.21 -21.69 -21.34
C HIS A 20 15.05 -20.40 -21.26
N GLU A 21 15.21 -19.82 -20.07
CA GLU A 21 15.98 -18.59 -19.90
C GLU A 21 17.48 -18.88 -19.83
N GLY A 22 18.29 -18.06 -20.50
CA GLY A 22 19.74 -18.14 -20.44
C GLY A 22 20.28 -17.65 -19.09
N LEU A 23 21.35 -18.26 -18.62
CA LEU A 23 22.03 -17.82 -17.39
C LEU A 23 22.71 -16.46 -17.64
N PRO A 24 22.40 -15.41 -16.87
CA PRO A 24 23.07 -14.12 -17.02
C PRO A 24 24.56 -14.19 -16.65
N ASN A 25 25.39 -13.37 -17.30
CA ASN A 25 26.84 -13.34 -17.05
C ASN A 25 27.16 -13.04 -15.58
N GLY A 26 28.05 -13.84 -14.98
CA GLY A 26 28.48 -13.69 -13.59
C GLY A 26 27.56 -14.36 -12.55
N TYR A 27 26.41 -14.89 -12.95
CA TYR A 27 25.55 -15.69 -12.08
C TYR A 27 25.95 -17.15 -12.13
N THR A 28 25.84 -17.83 -10.98
CA THR A 28 26.13 -19.27 -10.88
C THR A 28 24.84 -20.02 -10.64
N LEU A 29 24.52 -20.99 -11.50
CA LEU A 29 23.34 -21.85 -11.28
C LEU A 29 23.50 -22.59 -9.95
N VAL A 30 22.49 -22.49 -9.10
CA VAL A 30 22.44 -23.21 -7.82
C VAL A 30 21.64 -24.47 -8.06
N THR A 31 22.24 -25.62 -7.80
CA THR A 31 21.49 -26.87 -7.72
C THR A 31 20.80 -26.90 -6.35
N PRO A 32 19.47 -26.71 -6.27
CA PRO A 32 18.78 -26.79 -5.00
C PRO A 32 18.91 -28.21 -4.41
N ALA A 33 18.86 -28.32 -3.08
CA ALA A 33 18.56 -29.60 -2.44
C ALA A 33 17.19 -30.10 -2.95
N ARG A 34 16.89 -31.40 -2.87
CA ARG A 34 15.61 -31.96 -3.34
C ARG A 34 14.67 -32.32 -2.19
N GLY A 35 13.37 -32.37 -2.48
CA GLY A 35 12.33 -32.73 -1.52
C GLY A 35 12.31 -31.83 -0.27
N TRP A 36 12.17 -32.45 0.91
CA TRP A 36 12.02 -31.76 2.21
C TRP A 36 13.10 -30.70 2.52
N ALA A 37 14.35 -30.92 2.08
CA ALA A 37 15.43 -29.97 2.32
C ALA A 37 15.24 -28.66 1.53
N LEU A 38 14.63 -28.74 0.33
CA LEU A 38 14.26 -27.58 -0.47
C LEU A 38 13.14 -26.79 0.18
N GLU A 39 12.07 -27.48 0.58
CA GLU A 39 10.92 -26.87 1.25
C GLU A 39 11.34 -26.14 2.53
N ARG A 40 12.18 -26.77 3.35
CA ARG A 40 12.72 -26.15 4.57
C ARG A 40 13.53 -24.88 4.24
N ARG A 41 14.29 -24.88 3.15
CA ARG A 41 15.09 -23.71 2.73
C ARG A 41 14.21 -22.58 2.18
N LEU A 42 13.22 -22.90 1.36
CA LEU A 42 12.24 -21.93 0.86
C LEU A 42 11.38 -21.36 1.99
N ARG A 43 11.08 -22.15 3.02
CA ARG A 43 10.42 -21.69 4.24
C ARG A 43 11.26 -20.68 5.01
N GLN A 44 12.58 -20.84 5.05
CA GLN A 44 13.48 -19.82 5.61
C GLN A 44 13.43 -18.54 4.78
N PHE A 45 13.46 -18.63 3.45
CA PHE A 45 13.31 -17.44 2.61
C PHE A 45 11.96 -16.76 2.81
N ALA A 46 10.88 -17.52 2.95
CA ALA A 46 9.53 -16.99 3.15
C ALA A 46 9.32 -16.32 4.53
N GLN A 47 10.30 -16.36 5.45
CA GLN A 47 10.28 -15.51 6.65
C GLN A 47 10.46 -14.03 6.30
N ASP A 48 11.11 -13.73 5.17
CA ASP A 48 11.18 -12.38 4.62
C ASP A 48 9.95 -12.09 3.76
N SER A 49 9.30 -10.96 4.02
CA SER A 49 8.04 -10.57 3.37
C SER A 49 8.21 -10.28 1.86
N SER A 50 9.39 -9.84 1.42
CA SER A 50 9.70 -9.62 0.01
C SER A 50 9.83 -10.96 -0.73
N ASN A 51 10.61 -11.88 -0.14
CA ASN A 51 10.77 -13.24 -0.67
C ASN A 51 9.44 -14.00 -0.71
N GLN A 52 8.60 -13.88 0.32
CA GLN A 52 7.28 -14.52 0.36
C GLN A 52 6.40 -14.04 -0.81
N ARG A 53 6.37 -12.73 -1.08
CA ARG A 53 5.63 -12.16 -2.23
C ARG A 53 6.19 -12.67 -3.56
N THR A 54 7.51 -12.76 -3.69
CA THR A 54 8.17 -13.32 -4.88
C THR A 54 7.76 -14.79 -5.10
N LEU A 55 7.82 -15.62 -4.06
CA LEU A 55 7.42 -17.04 -4.14
C LEU A 55 5.94 -17.20 -4.50
N GLN A 56 5.07 -16.37 -3.91
CA GLN A 56 3.64 -16.39 -4.20
C GLN A 56 3.35 -16.02 -5.67
N SER A 57 4.05 -15.01 -6.20
CA SER A 57 3.97 -14.63 -7.61
C SER A 57 4.42 -15.76 -8.54
N LEU A 58 5.53 -16.42 -8.23
CA LEU A 58 6.06 -17.54 -9.02
C LEU A 58 5.10 -18.73 -9.06
N VAL A 59 4.51 -19.09 -7.91
CA VAL A 59 3.50 -20.15 -7.83
C VAL A 59 2.24 -19.77 -8.61
N TYR A 60 1.84 -18.51 -8.59
CA TYR A 60 0.68 -18.05 -9.34
C TYR A 60 0.90 -18.08 -10.86
N ILE A 61 2.10 -17.74 -11.33
CA ILE A 61 2.45 -17.69 -12.75
C ILE A 61 2.69 -19.10 -13.32
N HIS A 62 3.40 -19.95 -12.58
CA HIS A 62 3.88 -21.24 -13.09
C HIS A 62 3.18 -22.47 -12.49
N GLY A 63 2.39 -22.30 -11.42
CA GLY A 63 1.66 -23.38 -10.77
C GLY A 63 0.45 -23.86 -11.59
N HIS A 64 0.15 -25.16 -11.50
CA HIS A 64 -1.01 -25.74 -12.15
C HIS A 64 -2.27 -25.38 -11.35
N ARG A 65 -3.11 -24.49 -11.89
CA ARG A 65 -4.36 -24.08 -11.23
C ARG A 65 -5.36 -25.23 -11.16
N SER A 66 -5.77 -25.55 -9.94
CA SER A 66 -7.11 -26.08 -9.72
C SER A 66 -7.85 -25.19 -8.71
N GLY A 67 -8.66 -24.27 -9.24
CA GLY A 67 -9.96 -23.93 -8.64
C GLY A 67 -10.08 -23.16 -7.32
N MET A 68 -9.06 -22.47 -6.78
CA MET A 68 -9.22 -21.71 -5.52
C MET A 68 -8.85 -20.22 -5.67
N ARG A 69 -9.76 -19.35 -5.25
CA ARG A 69 -9.66 -17.88 -5.28
C ARG A 69 -9.51 -17.36 -3.85
N ALA A 70 -8.31 -17.51 -3.29
CA ALA A 70 -7.85 -16.90 -2.03
C ALA A 70 -6.31 -16.87 -2.02
N PRO A 71 -5.64 -15.97 -1.29
CA PRO A 71 -4.19 -16.06 -1.12
C PRO A 71 -3.84 -17.39 -0.44
N LEU A 72 -2.97 -18.17 -1.08
CA LEU A 72 -2.52 -19.45 -0.56
C LEU A 72 -1.76 -19.25 0.76
N PRO A 73 -1.96 -20.12 1.77
CA PRO A 73 -1.15 -20.08 2.98
C PRO A 73 0.33 -20.27 2.65
N VAL A 74 1.21 -19.67 3.45
CA VAL A 74 2.67 -19.65 3.18
C VAL A 74 3.23 -21.05 2.99
N ASP A 75 2.77 -22.00 3.79
CA ASP A 75 3.11 -23.43 3.67
C ASP A 75 2.83 -24.01 2.27
N GLU A 76 1.67 -23.67 1.71
CA GLU A 76 1.27 -24.14 0.39
C GLU A 76 2.10 -23.47 -0.70
N VAL A 77 2.35 -22.16 -0.58
CA VAL A 77 3.22 -21.43 -1.50
C VAL A 77 4.63 -22.05 -1.52
N VAL A 78 5.19 -22.37 -0.35
CA VAL A 78 6.50 -23.00 -0.23
C VAL A 78 6.52 -24.38 -0.89
N ARG A 79 5.50 -25.21 -0.64
CA ARG A 79 5.40 -26.55 -1.23
C ARG A 79 5.30 -26.50 -2.76
N GLN A 80 4.43 -25.63 -3.29
CA GLN A 80 4.27 -25.47 -4.74
C GLN A 80 5.53 -24.90 -5.40
N ALA A 81 6.20 -23.94 -4.76
CA ALA A 81 7.47 -23.40 -5.26
C ALA A 81 8.57 -24.48 -5.28
N ALA A 82 8.62 -25.35 -4.27
CA ALA A 82 9.55 -26.48 -4.23
C ALA A 82 9.29 -27.45 -5.40
N LEU A 83 8.02 -27.77 -5.70
CA LEU A 83 7.66 -28.62 -6.84
C LEU A 83 8.11 -28.01 -8.18
N LEU A 84 7.96 -26.70 -8.37
CA LEU A 84 8.39 -26.01 -9.59
C LEU A 84 9.92 -26.02 -9.78
N LEU A 85 10.67 -25.95 -8.68
CA LEU A 85 12.13 -26.03 -8.70
C LEU A 85 12.63 -27.47 -8.87
N ASP A 86 11.98 -28.46 -8.23
CA ASP A 86 12.39 -29.88 -8.32
C ASP A 86 12.01 -30.50 -9.69
N SER A 87 10.91 -30.05 -10.29
CA SER A 87 10.52 -30.41 -11.67
C SER A 87 11.38 -29.73 -12.74
N GLY A 88 12.23 -28.77 -12.36
CA GLY A 88 13.11 -28.04 -13.28
C GLY A 88 12.41 -26.98 -14.14
N VAL A 89 11.12 -26.71 -13.90
CA VAL A 89 10.37 -25.62 -14.54
C VAL A 89 10.99 -24.27 -14.20
N LEU A 90 11.42 -24.13 -12.94
CA LEU A 90 12.19 -23.01 -12.43
C LEU A 90 13.59 -23.48 -12.00
N ARG A 91 14.56 -22.59 -12.11
CA ARG A 91 15.95 -22.78 -11.66
C ARG A 91 16.38 -21.58 -10.83
N LEU A 92 17.22 -21.80 -9.83
CA LEU A 92 17.82 -20.73 -9.04
C LEU A 92 19.23 -20.44 -9.56
N ALA A 93 19.58 -19.18 -9.69
CA ALA A 93 20.96 -18.76 -9.93
C ALA A 93 21.37 -17.74 -8.87
N GLN A 94 22.52 -17.96 -8.25
CA GLN A 94 23.07 -17.05 -7.26
C GLN A 94 23.80 -15.91 -7.95
N ALA A 95 23.55 -14.68 -7.50
CA ALA A 95 24.30 -13.50 -7.91
C ALA A 95 25.76 -13.61 -7.42
N PRO A 96 26.72 -13.04 -8.17
CA PRO A 96 28.10 -12.99 -7.71
C PRO A 96 28.18 -12.28 -6.35
N PRO A 97 29.06 -12.72 -5.43
CA PRO A 97 29.25 -12.04 -4.17
C PRO A 97 29.54 -10.57 -4.44
N ARG A 98 28.77 -9.66 -3.82
CA ARG A 98 29.17 -8.25 -3.80
C ARG A 98 30.48 -8.19 -3.04
N GLU A 99 31.60 -8.05 -3.74
CA GLU A 99 32.89 -7.82 -3.09
C GLU A 99 32.71 -6.58 -2.21
N ALA A 100 32.78 -6.80 -0.90
CA ALA A 100 32.88 -5.71 0.05
C ALA A 100 34.16 -4.98 -0.32
N SER A 101 34.03 -3.77 -0.85
CA SER A 101 35.14 -2.88 -1.11
C SER A 101 35.80 -2.53 0.22
N VAL A 102 36.79 -3.35 0.63
CA VAL A 102 37.79 -2.95 1.61
C VAL A 102 38.73 -2.03 0.86
N SER A 103 38.66 -0.73 1.14
CA SER A 103 39.55 0.27 0.55
C SER A 103 41.02 -0.07 0.89
N PRO A 104 41.91 -0.34 -0.08
CA PRO A 104 43.33 -0.20 0.15
C PRO A 104 43.68 1.28 0.00
N SER A 105 44.18 1.88 1.07
CA SER A 105 44.83 3.19 1.01
C SER A 105 46.18 3.04 0.30
N PHE A 106 46.23 3.17 -1.03
CA PHE A 106 47.45 3.55 -1.76
C PHE A 106 47.10 4.29 -3.06
N SER A 107 47.65 5.49 -3.18
CA SER A 107 47.40 6.45 -4.26
C SER A 107 47.90 5.96 -5.62
N VAL A 108 46.99 5.78 -6.57
CA VAL A 108 47.29 5.63 -8.01
C VAL A 108 46.96 6.95 -8.69
N PRO A 109 47.79 7.48 -9.62
CA PRO A 109 47.48 8.71 -10.34
C PRO A 109 46.14 8.56 -11.07
N GLN A 110 45.19 9.44 -10.77
CA GLN A 110 43.87 9.48 -11.41
C GLN A 110 44.03 9.49 -12.95
N PRO A 111 43.52 8.48 -13.67
CA PRO A 111 43.04 8.74 -15.02
C PRO A 111 41.94 9.79 -14.89
N ALA A 112 42.01 10.83 -15.73
CA ALA A 112 41.10 11.98 -15.69
C ALA A 112 39.66 11.52 -15.43
N CYS A 113 39.04 12.10 -14.38
CA CYS A 113 37.63 11.93 -14.07
C CYS A 113 36.82 12.02 -15.36
N VAL A 114 36.25 10.89 -15.80
CA VAL A 114 34.99 10.98 -16.52
C VAL A 114 34.00 11.35 -15.42
N PRO A 115 33.37 12.54 -15.46
CA PRO A 115 32.38 12.88 -14.46
C PRO A 115 31.28 11.81 -14.54
N VAL A 116 31.05 11.12 -13.43
CA VAL A 116 29.80 10.37 -13.23
C VAL A 116 28.70 11.38 -13.51
N PRO A 117 27.73 11.12 -14.39
CA PRO A 117 26.64 12.05 -14.59
C PRO A 117 26.02 12.25 -13.21
N VAL A 118 26.12 13.47 -12.68
CA VAL A 118 25.30 13.88 -11.55
C VAL A 118 23.88 13.70 -12.06
N GLU A 119 23.19 12.66 -11.59
CA GLU A 119 21.79 12.46 -11.97
C GLU A 119 21.06 13.75 -11.59
N GLU A 120 20.64 14.49 -12.62
CA GLU A 120 20.07 15.81 -12.40
C GLU A 120 18.82 15.65 -11.52
N PRO A 121 18.70 16.43 -10.43
CA PRO A 121 17.55 16.35 -9.55
C PRO A 121 16.27 16.59 -10.35
N VAL A 122 15.35 15.63 -10.25
CA VAL A 122 14.07 15.70 -10.96
C VAL A 122 12.98 16.28 -10.07
N TRP A 123 11.78 16.42 -10.63
CA TRP A 123 10.62 16.95 -9.95
C TRP A 123 9.47 15.95 -9.94
N LEU A 124 8.61 16.05 -8.94
CA LEU A 124 7.33 15.35 -8.85
C LEU A 124 6.25 16.38 -8.56
N ARG A 125 5.19 16.41 -9.39
CA ARG A 125 4.03 17.27 -9.15
C ARG A 125 2.81 16.41 -8.91
N LEU A 126 2.16 16.63 -7.77
CA LEU A 126 0.86 16.04 -7.45
C LEU A 126 -0.18 17.15 -7.40
N GLN A 127 -1.39 16.85 -7.88
CA GLN A 127 -2.55 17.70 -7.65
C GLN A 127 -3.72 16.88 -7.16
N VAL A 128 -4.40 17.37 -6.12
CA VAL A 128 -5.60 16.73 -5.59
C VAL A 128 -6.83 17.55 -5.96
N VAL A 129 -7.81 16.88 -6.58
CA VAL A 129 -9.05 17.50 -7.05
C VAL A 129 -10.25 16.66 -6.68
N ASP A 130 -11.40 17.30 -6.53
CA ASP A 130 -12.68 16.61 -6.41
C ASP A 130 -13.03 15.86 -7.72
N ASP A 131 -13.45 14.60 -7.61
CA ASP A 131 -13.66 13.71 -8.76
C ASP A 131 -14.80 14.18 -9.68
N THR A 132 -15.80 14.90 -9.15
CA THR A 132 -16.98 15.34 -9.91
C THR A 132 -16.84 16.78 -10.42
N THR A 133 -16.31 17.66 -9.57
CA THR A 133 -16.27 19.11 -9.84
C THR A 133 -14.94 19.61 -10.39
N ASP A 134 -13.89 18.78 -10.38
CA ASP A 134 -12.50 19.17 -10.70
C ASP A 134 -11.95 20.32 -9.84
N VAL A 135 -12.64 20.68 -8.75
CA VAL A 135 -12.20 21.74 -7.83
C VAL A 135 -10.98 21.26 -7.05
N PRO A 136 -9.87 22.02 -7.01
CA PRO A 136 -8.70 21.64 -6.25
C PRO A 136 -8.95 21.64 -4.75
N ILE A 137 -8.35 20.68 -4.06
CA ILE A 137 -8.55 20.50 -2.62
C ILE A 137 -7.26 20.81 -1.88
N ALA A 138 -7.30 21.88 -1.10
CA ALA A 138 -6.22 22.29 -0.21
C ALA A 138 -6.22 21.52 1.11
N GLY A 139 -5.06 21.53 1.77
CA GLY A 139 -4.89 21.09 3.14
C GLY A 139 -4.75 19.58 3.38
N ILE A 140 -4.65 18.76 2.33
CA ILE A 140 -4.47 17.30 2.43
C ILE A 140 -3.01 16.98 2.77
N GLN A 141 -2.81 16.23 3.85
CA GLN A 141 -1.49 15.73 4.25
C GLN A 141 -1.20 14.41 3.55
N LEU A 142 -0.02 14.31 2.94
CA LEU A 142 0.46 13.12 2.24
C LEU A 142 1.90 12.84 2.64
N ARG A 143 2.22 11.55 2.78
CA ARG A 143 3.60 11.07 2.90
C ARG A 143 4.02 10.50 1.56
N ILE A 144 5.16 10.93 1.04
CA ILE A 144 5.67 10.54 -0.26
C ILE A 144 6.99 9.83 -0.02
N GLN A 145 7.01 8.53 -0.27
CA GLN A 145 8.19 7.69 -0.18
C GLN A 145 8.79 7.52 -1.57
N LEU A 146 10.08 7.80 -1.70
CA LEU A 146 10.81 7.69 -2.95
C LEU A 146 11.59 6.37 -3.00
N ASP A 147 12.01 5.95 -4.19
CA ASP A 147 12.75 4.68 -4.40
C ASP A 147 14.08 4.61 -3.64
N ASP A 148 14.70 5.77 -3.34
CA ASP A 148 15.90 5.88 -2.50
C ASP A 148 15.61 5.74 -1.00
N GLN A 149 14.37 5.39 -0.65
CA GLN A 149 13.83 5.29 0.71
C GLN A 149 13.70 6.64 1.45
N SER A 150 13.94 7.77 0.78
CA SER A 150 13.67 9.07 1.37
C SER A 150 12.16 9.31 1.49
N GLU A 151 11.75 9.89 2.62
CA GLU A 151 10.36 10.20 2.90
C GLU A 151 10.17 11.72 2.97
N HIS A 152 9.14 12.19 2.27
CA HIS A 152 8.73 13.59 2.28
C HIS A 152 7.28 13.71 2.76
N GLN A 153 7.06 14.45 3.83
CA GLN A 153 5.72 14.88 4.22
C GLN A 153 5.39 16.20 3.53
N ALA A 154 4.25 16.24 2.86
CA ALA A 154 3.80 17.43 2.15
C ALA A 154 2.30 17.67 2.38
N ARG A 155 1.90 18.94 2.28
CA ARG A 155 0.49 19.35 2.36
C ARG A 155 0.13 20.10 1.09
N THR A 156 -1.04 19.77 0.52
CA THR A 156 -1.52 20.45 -0.70
C THR A 156 -1.81 21.93 -0.45
N ASP A 157 -1.33 22.80 -1.35
CA ASP A 157 -1.56 24.24 -1.33
C ASP A 157 -3.01 24.65 -1.65
N SER A 158 -3.29 25.96 -1.76
CA SER A 158 -4.63 26.48 -2.12
C SER A 158 -5.12 26.07 -3.51
N GLU A 159 -4.22 25.59 -4.37
CA GLU A 159 -4.51 25.05 -5.70
C GLU A 159 -4.47 23.52 -5.72
N GLY A 160 -4.46 22.89 -4.54
CA GLY A 160 -4.44 21.45 -4.37
C GLY A 160 -3.12 20.79 -4.78
N ARG A 161 -2.04 21.56 -4.95
CA ARG A 161 -0.77 21.07 -5.51
C ARG A 161 0.28 20.78 -4.45
N ILE A 162 1.15 19.83 -4.79
CA ILE A 162 2.42 19.55 -4.13
C ILE A 162 3.49 19.50 -5.22
N ASP A 163 4.50 20.35 -5.09
CA ASP A 163 5.66 20.40 -5.99
C ASP A 163 6.91 19.98 -5.21
N LEU A 164 7.38 18.75 -5.44
CA LEU A 164 8.67 18.28 -4.93
C LEU A 164 9.73 18.49 -6.00
N LYS A 165 10.84 19.11 -5.62
CA LYS A 165 12.05 19.30 -6.44
C LYS A 165 13.21 18.61 -5.75
N GLY A 166 14.25 18.21 -6.50
CA GLY A 166 15.38 17.52 -5.87
C GLY A 166 15.18 16.02 -5.71
N VAL A 167 14.21 15.45 -6.42
CA VAL A 167 13.84 14.04 -6.30
C VAL A 167 14.78 13.20 -7.16
N PRO A 168 15.25 12.02 -6.73
CA PRO A 168 16.00 11.09 -7.58
C PRO A 168 15.10 10.50 -8.67
N LYS A 169 15.71 10.02 -9.76
CA LYS A 169 14.97 9.32 -10.82
C LYS A 169 14.40 8.00 -10.31
N GLY A 170 13.16 7.67 -10.68
CA GLY A 170 12.51 6.42 -10.25
C GLY A 170 11.00 6.54 -10.10
N GLY A 171 10.46 5.84 -9.12
CA GLY A 171 9.08 5.91 -8.66
C GLY A 171 8.93 6.67 -7.35
N ALA A 172 7.71 7.13 -7.12
CA ALA A 172 7.25 7.61 -5.83
C ALA A 172 5.99 6.84 -5.41
N ASP A 173 5.95 6.46 -4.14
CA ASP A 173 4.79 5.87 -3.49
C ASP A 173 4.16 6.93 -2.58
N VAL A 174 2.90 7.24 -2.81
CA VAL A 174 2.14 8.16 -1.95
C VAL A 174 1.37 7.34 -0.92
N LEU A 175 1.76 7.52 0.34
CA LEU A 175 1.20 6.87 1.50
C LEU A 175 0.22 7.81 2.21
N PRO A 176 -1.02 7.35 2.47
CA PRO A 176 -1.90 7.95 3.44
C PRO A 176 -1.24 8.09 4.81
N ASP A 177 -1.32 9.27 5.42
CA ASP A 177 -1.14 9.41 6.85
C ASP A 177 -2.53 9.44 7.48
N LEU A 178 -2.85 8.48 8.35
CA LEU A 178 -4.19 8.36 8.95
C LEU A 178 -4.21 8.76 10.43
N GLU A 179 -3.11 9.26 10.95
CA GLU A 179 -3.04 9.70 12.34
C GLU A 179 -3.96 10.93 12.56
N GLY A 180 -5.03 10.74 13.33
CA GLY A 180 -6.04 11.78 13.54
C GLY A 180 -7.10 11.88 12.43
N ALA A 181 -7.12 10.93 11.49
CA ALA A 181 -8.17 10.83 10.48
C ALA A 181 -9.52 10.45 11.11
N THR A 182 -10.56 11.17 10.70
CA THR A 182 -11.97 10.93 11.02
C THR A 182 -12.77 10.93 9.72
N LEU A 183 -13.99 10.42 9.77
CA LEU A 183 -14.87 10.36 8.61
C LEU A 183 -15.08 11.75 7.99
N ASP A 184 -15.23 12.78 8.84
CA ASP A 184 -15.50 14.16 8.44
C ASP A 184 -14.33 14.86 7.75
N ASN A 185 -13.09 14.51 8.14
CA ASN A 185 -11.88 15.15 7.62
C ASN A 185 -11.13 14.29 6.58
N THR A 186 -11.66 13.10 6.27
CA THR A 186 -11.08 12.16 5.31
C THR A 186 -11.79 12.23 3.96
N LEU A 187 -10.99 12.27 2.89
CA LEU A 187 -11.46 12.20 1.52
C LEU A 187 -11.11 10.84 0.93
N ALA A 188 -12.09 10.20 0.31
CA ALA A 188 -11.94 8.90 -0.32
C ALA A 188 -11.19 9.07 -1.65
N LEU A 189 -10.04 8.42 -1.80
CA LEU A 189 -9.34 8.30 -3.08
C LEU A 189 -10.20 7.47 -4.04
N VAL A 190 -10.53 8.03 -5.20
CA VAL A 190 -11.35 7.38 -6.22
C VAL A 190 -10.48 6.76 -7.30
N ARG A 191 -9.58 7.57 -7.87
CA ARG A 191 -8.70 7.16 -8.98
C ARG A 191 -7.52 8.10 -9.11
N THR A 192 -6.48 7.62 -9.78
CA THR A 192 -5.35 8.41 -10.21
C THR A 192 -5.40 8.63 -11.72
N GLY A 193 -5.12 9.86 -12.16
CA GLY A 193 -5.12 10.26 -13.56
C GLY A 193 -3.70 10.42 -14.11
N GLY A 194 -3.56 10.17 -15.42
CA GLY A 194 -2.32 10.39 -16.19
C GLY A 194 -1.98 11.87 -16.43
N PRO A 195 -0.85 12.17 -17.09
CA PRO A 195 -0.22 13.49 -17.06
C PRO A 195 -1.02 14.60 -17.75
N TRP A 196 -0.90 15.78 -17.15
CA TRP A 196 -1.45 17.07 -17.56
C TRP A 196 -1.16 17.42 -19.02
N SER A 197 -2.18 17.56 -19.87
CA SER A 197 -2.06 18.39 -21.08
C SER A 197 -3.31 19.13 -21.55
N GLN A 198 -4.49 19.02 -20.91
CA GLN A 198 -5.72 19.63 -21.45
C GLN A 198 -6.68 20.24 -20.41
N GLN A 199 -6.35 20.31 -19.12
CA GLN A 199 -7.21 21.04 -18.17
C GLN A 199 -6.89 22.54 -18.24
N LYS A 200 -7.85 23.30 -18.81
CA LYS A 200 -7.87 24.76 -18.73
C LYS A 200 -7.78 25.15 -17.25
N PRO A 201 -6.90 26.10 -16.86
CA PRO A 201 -6.82 26.55 -15.48
C PRO A 201 -8.22 26.95 -15.02
N ALA A 202 -8.65 26.39 -13.89
CA ALA A 202 -9.94 26.71 -13.29
C ALA A 202 -10.10 28.24 -13.25
N LYS A 203 -11.26 28.75 -13.68
CA LYS A 203 -11.55 30.19 -13.70
C LYS A 203 -11.19 30.78 -12.34
N ARG A 204 -10.21 31.70 -12.35
CA ARG A 204 -9.75 32.50 -11.21
C ARG A 204 -10.99 33.16 -10.58
N GLY A 205 -11.50 32.61 -9.48
CA GLY A 205 -12.75 33.10 -8.87
C GLY A 205 -13.46 32.15 -7.92
N GLN A 206 -13.21 30.84 -7.96
CA GLN A 206 -13.68 29.90 -6.93
C GLN A 206 -12.48 29.32 -6.19
N ALA A 207 -11.75 30.18 -5.49
CA ALA A 207 -10.83 29.71 -4.45
C ALA A 207 -11.69 29.00 -3.40
N ALA A 208 -11.59 27.67 -3.34
CA ALA A 208 -12.14 26.91 -2.23
C ALA A 208 -11.63 27.57 -0.94
N ARG A 209 -12.56 28.01 -0.08
CA ARG A 209 -12.23 28.59 1.24
C ARG A 209 -11.12 27.76 1.85
N VAL A 210 -10.00 28.42 2.19
CA VAL A 210 -8.85 27.80 2.85
C VAL A 210 -9.38 27.15 4.13
N ALA A 211 -9.65 25.85 4.08
CA ALA A 211 -9.98 25.10 5.27
C ALA A 211 -8.65 24.88 5.98
N SER A 212 -8.47 25.59 7.10
CA SER A 212 -7.27 25.55 7.94
C SER A 212 -7.03 24.17 8.54
N ALA A 213 -8.08 23.37 8.72
CA ALA A 213 -8.03 22.04 9.31
C ALA A 213 -7.26 21.03 8.43
N PRO A 214 -6.47 20.11 9.02
CA PRO A 214 -5.85 19.02 8.30
C PRO A 214 -6.92 18.13 7.66
N ARG A 215 -6.65 17.66 6.45
CA ARG A 215 -7.46 16.69 5.74
C ARG A 215 -6.62 15.48 5.40
N PHE A 216 -7.25 14.33 5.38
CA PHE A 216 -6.58 13.07 5.13
C PHE A 216 -7.10 12.42 3.86
N LEU A 217 -6.24 11.65 3.22
CA LEU A 217 -6.58 10.84 2.06
C LEU A 217 -6.60 9.38 2.49
N ALA A 218 -7.69 8.66 2.22
CA ALA A 218 -7.74 7.23 2.46
C ALA A 218 -8.58 6.54 1.40
N ARG A 219 -8.44 5.22 1.25
CA ARG A 219 -9.55 4.44 0.69
C ARG A 219 -10.49 4.10 1.83
N VAL A 220 -11.80 4.34 1.66
CA VAL A 220 -12.79 4.07 2.71
C VAL A 220 -13.73 2.98 2.24
N THR A 221 -13.84 1.91 3.02
CA THR A 221 -14.74 0.79 2.76
C THR A 221 -15.95 0.90 3.67
N GLN A 222 -17.15 0.80 3.12
CA GLN A 222 -18.36 0.58 3.92
C GLN A 222 -18.45 -0.91 4.23
N HIS A 223 -18.31 -1.25 5.50
CA HIS A 223 -18.52 -2.59 6.01
C HIS A 223 -19.97 -2.73 6.48
N ARG A 224 -20.73 -3.61 5.82
CA ARG A 224 -22.08 -3.98 6.25
C ARG A 224 -21.96 -5.08 7.29
N VAL A 225 -22.38 -4.78 8.52
CA VAL A 225 -22.29 -5.72 9.62
C VAL A 225 -23.18 -6.94 9.38
N ILE A 226 -22.76 -8.09 9.88
CA ILE A 226 -23.48 -9.37 9.81
C ILE A 226 -23.67 -9.99 11.19
N ASP A 227 -24.47 -11.06 11.23
CA ASP A 227 -24.85 -11.74 12.47
C ASP A 227 -23.63 -12.25 13.26
N GLY A 228 -23.50 -11.77 14.49
CA GLY A 228 -22.51 -12.24 15.44
C GLY A 228 -21.21 -11.45 15.47
N GLU A 229 -21.06 -10.42 14.63
CA GLU A 229 -19.91 -9.51 14.70
C GLU A 229 -19.97 -8.60 15.93
N THR A 230 -18.81 -8.10 16.35
CA THR A 230 -18.66 -7.05 17.35
C THR A 230 -17.72 -5.98 16.83
N LEU A 231 -17.63 -4.83 17.50
CA LEU A 231 -16.64 -3.80 17.13
C LEU A 231 -15.21 -4.37 17.11
N GLU A 232 -14.89 -5.24 18.08
CA GLU A 232 -13.59 -5.91 18.16
C GLU A 232 -13.33 -6.80 16.94
N SER A 233 -14.30 -7.64 16.56
CA SER A 233 -14.11 -8.56 15.42
C SER A 233 -14.00 -7.81 14.09
N VAL A 234 -14.76 -6.72 13.92
CA VAL A 234 -14.66 -5.87 12.73
C VAL A 234 -13.32 -5.14 12.71
N ALA A 235 -12.86 -4.57 13.82
CA ALA A 235 -11.56 -3.92 13.87
C ALA A 235 -10.42 -4.90 13.53
N GLU A 236 -10.43 -6.09 14.15
CA GLU A 236 -9.44 -7.16 13.92
C GLU A 236 -9.42 -7.62 12.45
N MET A 237 -10.60 -7.82 11.84
CA MET A 237 -10.72 -8.22 10.42
C MET A 237 -10.01 -7.24 9.48
N TYR A 238 -9.96 -5.95 9.84
CA TYR A 238 -9.34 -4.91 9.04
C TYR A 238 -7.93 -4.51 9.53
N GLY A 239 -7.41 -5.14 10.59
CA GLY A 239 -6.11 -4.84 11.17
C GLY A 239 -6.06 -3.49 11.89
N LEU A 240 -7.19 -3.06 12.46
CA LEU A 240 -7.33 -1.85 13.25
C LEU A 240 -7.59 -2.22 14.72
N THR A 241 -7.33 -1.27 15.61
CA THR A 241 -7.84 -1.29 16.98
C THR A 241 -9.28 -0.78 17.02
N VAL A 242 -10.02 -1.13 18.08
CA VAL A 242 -11.36 -0.58 18.31
C VAL A 242 -11.31 0.95 18.40
N GLU A 243 -10.32 1.49 19.10
CA GLU A 243 -10.14 2.94 19.25
C GLU A 243 -9.92 3.63 17.90
N GLU A 244 -9.11 3.07 17.00
CA GLU A 244 -8.94 3.61 15.64
C GLU A 244 -10.23 3.56 14.84
N LEU A 245 -10.99 2.45 14.94
CA LEU A 245 -12.26 2.29 14.23
C LEU A 245 -13.32 3.28 14.74
N THR A 246 -13.49 3.42 16.06
CA THR A 246 -14.49 4.33 16.63
C THR A 246 -14.10 5.79 16.48
N ARG A 247 -12.80 6.11 16.64
CA ARG A 247 -12.29 7.46 16.37
C ARG A 247 -12.48 7.83 14.91
N PHE A 248 -12.27 6.91 13.98
CA PHE A 248 -12.52 7.18 12.58
C PHE A 248 -14.00 7.46 12.31
N ASN A 249 -14.91 6.63 12.83
CA ASN A 249 -16.34 6.77 12.53
C ASN A 249 -17.01 7.96 13.26
N TRP A 250 -16.65 8.19 14.52
CA TRP A 250 -17.39 9.08 15.42
C TRP A 250 -16.51 10.08 16.17
N ASN A 251 -15.20 10.11 15.89
CA ASN A 251 -14.25 11.00 16.55
C ASN A 251 -14.29 10.91 18.09
N THR A 252 -14.52 9.71 18.61
CA THR A 252 -14.59 9.45 20.06
C THR A 252 -13.96 8.12 20.45
N THR A 253 -13.42 8.09 21.65
CA THR A 253 -12.93 6.91 22.37
C THR A 253 -13.66 6.73 23.70
N ASP A 254 -14.62 7.61 24.01
CA ASP A 254 -15.42 7.50 25.23
C ASP A 254 -16.45 6.38 25.08
N ALA A 255 -16.52 5.51 26.08
CA ALA A 255 -17.37 4.33 26.01
C ALA A 255 -18.87 4.68 25.91
N ALA A 256 -19.34 5.70 26.64
CA ALA A 256 -20.75 6.07 26.62
C ALA A 256 -21.16 6.70 25.28
N ASP A 257 -20.28 7.52 24.70
CA ASP A 257 -20.49 8.07 23.35
C ASP A 257 -20.46 6.95 22.30
N ILE A 258 -19.54 6.00 22.39
CA ILE A 258 -19.48 4.84 21.50
C ILE A 258 -20.79 4.04 21.56
N GLU A 259 -21.30 3.74 22.76
CA GLU A 259 -22.58 3.03 22.90
C GLU A 259 -23.74 3.79 22.24
N ARG A 260 -23.77 5.11 22.43
CA ARG A 260 -24.79 5.96 21.79
C ARG A 260 -24.70 5.88 20.27
N HIS A 261 -23.50 5.96 19.70
CA HIS A 261 -23.29 5.88 18.25
C HIS A 261 -23.60 4.49 17.67
N LEU A 262 -23.30 3.41 18.40
CA LEU A 262 -23.71 2.06 18.00
C LEU A 262 -25.23 1.95 17.83
N ILE A 263 -25.98 2.58 18.73
CA ILE A 263 -27.45 2.57 18.66
C ILE A 263 -27.94 3.52 17.55
N LEU A 264 -27.46 4.77 17.53
CA LEU A 264 -28.02 5.82 16.66
C LEU A 264 -27.55 5.75 15.22
N ASP A 265 -26.30 5.37 14.98
CA ASP A 265 -25.69 5.47 13.65
C ASP A 265 -25.59 4.12 12.96
N VAL A 266 -25.47 3.03 13.74
CA VAL A 266 -25.39 1.67 13.21
C VAL A 266 -26.73 0.93 13.34
N GLY A 267 -27.57 1.30 14.31
CA GLY A 267 -28.84 0.61 14.60
C GLY A 267 -28.65 -0.64 15.48
N CYS A 268 -27.49 -0.80 16.13
CA CYS A 268 -27.19 -1.97 16.92
C CYS A 268 -27.85 -1.87 18.31
N THR A 269 -28.89 -2.69 18.52
CA THR A 269 -29.61 -2.75 19.80
C THR A 269 -29.38 -4.06 20.56
N ARG A 270 -28.75 -5.05 19.92
CA ARG A 270 -28.57 -6.39 20.49
C ARG A 270 -27.32 -6.43 21.36
N ARG A 271 -27.44 -7.10 22.51
CA ARG A 271 -26.31 -7.39 23.40
C ARG A 271 -26.03 -8.89 23.46
N GLY A 272 -24.76 -9.24 23.55
CA GLY A 272 -24.26 -10.60 23.71
C GLY A 272 -24.30 -11.05 25.17
N SER A 273 -23.84 -12.28 25.41
CA SER A 273 -23.82 -12.90 26.74
C SER A 273 -22.92 -12.19 27.76
N ARG A 274 -21.95 -11.38 27.30
CA ARG A 274 -21.08 -10.58 28.16
C ARG A 274 -21.54 -9.12 28.26
N GLY A 275 -22.73 -8.80 27.73
CA GLY A 275 -23.27 -7.43 27.73
C GLY A 275 -22.70 -6.51 26.65
N GLN A 276 -21.79 -7.00 25.80
CA GLN A 276 -21.24 -6.26 24.66
C GLN A 276 -22.26 -6.14 23.53
N TYR A 277 -22.18 -5.10 22.72
CA TYR A 277 -23.01 -5.00 21.51
C TYR A 277 -22.58 -6.06 20.50
N VAL A 278 -23.57 -6.72 19.90
CA VAL A 278 -23.38 -7.75 18.89
C VAL A 278 -24.21 -7.36 17.69
N PHE A 279 -23.53 -7.18 16.56
CA PHE A 279 -24.15 -6.77 15.33
C PHE A 279 -25.00 -7.89 14.71
N THR A 280 -25.98 -7.45 13.94
CA THR A 280 -26.85 -8.33 13.16
C THR A 280 -27.08 -7.75 11.76
N ARG A 281 -27.41 -8.62 10.82
CA ARG A 281 -27.84 -8.16 9.48
C ARG A 281 -29.14 -7.37 9.53
N GLU A 282 -29.90 -7.45 10.63
CA GLU A 282 -31.10 -6.66 10.85
C GLU A 282 -30.81 -5.23 11.36
N ASP A 283 -29.57 -4.94 11.79
CA ASP A 283 -29.17 -3.59 12.18
C ASP A 283 -29.27 -2.65 10.97
N ASP A 284 -29.94 -1.52 11.15
CA ASP A 284 -30.21 -0.53 10.10
C ASP A 284 -29.66 0.84 10.55
N PRO A 285 -28.71 1.45 9.80
CA PRO A 285 -28.18 1.00 8.52
C PRO A 285 -27.21 -0.18 8.60
N GLY A 286 -26.67 -0.51 9.78
CA GLY A 286 -25.70 -1.59 9.95
C GLY A 286 -24.37 -1.34 9.23
N ILE A 287 -23.95 -0.07 9.10
CA ILE A 287 -22.74 0.29 8.36
C ILE A 287 -21.67 0.84 9.29
N LEU A 288 -20.46 0.32 9.16
CA LEU A 288 -19.24 0.92 9.70
C LEU A 288 -18.32 1.36 8.54
N TYR A 289 -17.70 2.51 8.67
CA TYR A 289 -16.73 3.00 7.70
C TYR A 289 -15.32 2.61 8.14
N VAL A 290 -14.58 1.96 7.25
CA VAL A 290 -13.25 1.45 7.57
C VAL A 290 -12.20 2.12 6.67
N PRO A 291 -11.23 2.86 7.24
CA PRO A 291 -10.15 3.44 6.48
C PRO A 291 -9.13 2.36 6.10
N ARG A 292 -8.63 2.43 4.87
CA ARG A 292 -7.58 1.58 4.34
C ARG A 292 -6.41 2.48 3.89
N PRO A 293 -5.22 2.33 4.48
CA PRO A 293 -4.01 3.00 4.03
C PRO A 293 -3.51 2.28 2.76
N GLU A 294 -4.23 2.44 1.66
CA GLU A 294 -3.80 1.94 0.36
C GLU A 294 -2.88 2.98 -0.29
N ALA A 295 -1.63 2.58 -0.52
CA ALA A 295 -0.64 3.42 -1.17
C ALA A 295 -0.99 3.63 -2.64
N VAL A 296 -0.81 4.85 -3.14
CA VAL A 296 -0.70 5.07 -4.59
C VAL A 296 0.74 4.80 -4.98
N SER A 297 1.00 3.58 -5.43
CA SER A 297 2.36 3.14 -5.73
C SER A 297 2.81 3.42 -7.16
N ARG A 298 4.13 3.50 -7.34
CA ARG A 298 4.84 3.58 -8.63
C ARG A 298 4.42 4.78 -9.48
N LEU A 299 4.24 5.95 -8.87
CA LEU A 299 4.07 7.19 -9.63
C LEU A 299 5.42 7.56 -10.28
N PRO A 300 5.51 7.62 -11.62
CA PRO A 300 6.73 8.09 -12.27
C PRO A 300 7.07 9.51 -11.81
N VAL A 301 8.32 9.71 -11.37
CA VAL A 301 8.88 11.06 -11.21
C VAL A 301 9.06 11.70 -12.60
N GLU A 302 9.30 13.01 -12.68
CA GLU A 302 9.26 13.83 -13.90
C GLU A 302 7.86 13.95 -14.56
N HIS A 303 6.82 13.50 -13.87
CA HIS A 303 5.43 13.57 -14.34
C HIS A 303 4.54 14.30 -13.34
N SER A 304 3.45 14.85 -13.87
CA SER A 304 2.36 15.39 -13.07
C SER A 304 1.29 14.32 -12.89
N HIS A 305 0.82 14.12 -11.65
CA HIS A 305 -0.24 13.17 -11.33
C HIS A 305 -1.43 13.87 -10.70
N ILE A 306 -2.64 13.43 -11.06
CA ILE A 306 -3.87 13.92 -10.45
C ILE A 306 -4.45 12.84 -9.56
N LEU A 307 -4.62 13.15 -8.27
CA LEU A 307 -5.36 12.33 -7.33
C LEU A 307 -6.81 12.84 -7.29
N ARG A 308 -7.75 12.04 -7.77
CA ARG A 308 -9.17 12.37 -7.74
C ARG A 308 -9.80 11.78 -6.50
N VAL A 309 -10.45 12.63 -5.73
CA VAL A 309 -11.00 12.29 -4.43
C VAL A 309 -12.45 12.70 -4.32
N LYS A 310 -13.18 12.12 -3.38
CA LYS A 310 -14.55 12.52 -3.05
C LYS A 310 -14.74 12.53 -1.55
N ARG A 311 -15.72 13.29 -1.07
CA ARG A 311 -16.17 13.13 0.31
C ARG A 311 -16.71 11.72 0.52
N VAL A 312 -16.40 11.15 1.67
CA VAL A 312 -17.07 9.92 2.10
C VAL A 312 -18.55 10.25 2.29
N PRO A 313 -19.50 9.42 1.80
CA PRO A 313 -20.91 9.65 2.06
C PRO A 313 -21.17 9.76 3.55
N GLU A 314 -21.92 10.79 3.96
CA GLU A 314 -22.29 10.96 5.36
C GLU A 314 -23.11 9.75 5.85
N PRO A 315 -22.86 9.25 7.08
CA PRO A 315 -23.69 8.21 7.67
C PRO A 315 -25.16 8.65 7.70
N ARG A 316 -26.06 7.76 7.30
CA ARG A 316 -27.48 7.99 7.54
C ARG A 316 -27.76 7.63 8.99
N HIS A 317 -28.06 8.62 9.83
CA HIS A 317 -28.48 8.33 11.19
C HIS A 317 -29.83 7.61 11.19
N PHE A 318 -29.97 6.64 12.08
CA PHE A 318 -31.25 5.99 12.33
C PHE A 318 -32.20 7.04 12.92
N LEU A 319 -33.16 7.49 12.11
CA LEU A 319 -34.24 8.32 12.59
C LEU A 319 -35.23 7.41 13.31
N PHE A 320 -35.26 7.44 14.64
CA PHE A 320 -36.41 6.92 15.37
C PHE A 320 -37.65 7.63 14.84
N SER A 321 -38.52 6.88 14.16
CA SER A 321 -39.90 7.31 14.02
C SER A 321 -40.50 7.21 15.41
N LEU A 322 -40.58 8.34 16.11
CA LEU A 322 -41.36 8.51 17.33
C LEU A 322 -42.85 8.32 17.03
#